data_AF-A0A4U8Z4M6-F1
#
_entry.id   AF-A0A4U8Z4M6-F1
#
_cell.length_a   1.000
_cell.length_b   1.000
_cell.length_c   1.000
_cell.angle_alpha   90.00
_cell.angle_beta   90.00
_cell.angle_gamma   90.00
#
_symmetry.space_group_name_H-M   'P 1'
#
loop_
_entity.id
_entity.type
_entity.pdbx_description
1 polymer ?
#
loop_
_entity_poly.entity_id
_entity_poly.type
_entity_poly.pdbx_seq_one_letter_code
_entity_poly.pdbx_strand_id
1 'polypeptide(L)' 'MGLMELILTVCSLAQPAQCQEQNLTFVDQGESLMQCAMSAPPTIADWVNHHPTRFVVKWRCGYPEQEGKDL' A
#
# COMPACT_ATOMS: atom_id res chain seq x y z
N MET A 1 15.17 -12.70 1.70
CA MET A 1 14.01 -11.94 2.20
C MET A 1 14.15 -10.51 1.71
N GLY A 2 13.36 -10.12 0.71
CA GLY A 2 13.31 -8.73 0.26
C GLY A 2 12.26 -7.98 1.07
N LEU A 3 12.57 -6.79 1.55
CA LEU A 3 11.53 -5.89 2.07
C LEU A 3 10.61 -5.57 0.89
N MET A 4 9.30 -5.69 1.09
CA MET A 4 8.28 -5.28 0.13
C MET A 4 7.34 -4.28 0.81
N GLU A 5 6.65 -3.48 0.01
CA GLU A 5 5.68 -2.51 0.49
C GLU A 5 4.33 -2.76 -0.18
N LEU A 6 3.27 -2.61 0.61
CA LEU A 6 1.91 -2.52 0.09
C LEU A 6 1.59 -1.04 -0.09
N ILE A 7 1.43 -0.63 -1.35
CA ILE A 7 1.21 0.76 -1.73
C ILE A 7 -0.26 0.92 -2.11
N LEU A 8 -0.97 1.73 -1.34
CA LEU A 8 -2.38 2.03 -1.55
C LEU A 8 -2.54 3.40 -2.22
N THR A 9 -3.35 3.49 -3.25
CA THR A 9 -3.88 4.78 -3.71
C THR A 9 -5.19 5.01 -2.99
N VAL A 10 -5.25 6.08 -2.19
CA VAL A 10 -6.39 6.39 -1.32
C VAL A 10 -6.90 7.79 -1.60
N CYS A 11 -8.22 7.95 -1.63
CA CYS A 11 -8.86 9.23 -1.89
C CYS A 11 -9.68 9.68 -0.66
N SER A 12 -9.85 10.99 -0.51
CA SER A 12 -10.64 11.57 0.57
C SER A 12 -12.14 11.45 0.30
N LEU A 13 -12.93 11.04 1.29
CA LEU A 13 -14.40 11.08 1.19
C LEU A 13 -14.94 12.51 1.01
N ALA A 14 -14.31 13.49 1.65
CA ALA A 14 -14.74 14.89 1.53
C ALA A 14 -14.34 15.52 0.19
N GLN A 15 -13.27 15.02 -0.44
CA GLN A 15 -12.76 15.52 -1.71
C GLN A 15 -12.31 14.34 -2.59
N PRO A 16 -13.24 13.68 -3.30
CA PRO A 16 -12.94 12.43 -4.03
C PRO A 16 -11.87 12.56 -5.13
N ALA A 17 -11.62 13.78 -5.61
CA ALA A 17 -10.55 14.07 -6.57
C ALA A 17 -9.15 14.17 -5.92
N GLN A 18 -9.06 14.24 -4.59
CA GLN A 18 -7.80 14.35 -3.85
C GLN A 18 -7.38 12.95 -3.40
N CYS A 19 -6.45 12.37 -4.16
CA CYS A 19 -5.89 11.04 -3.90
C CYS A 19 -4.39 11.12 -3.61
N GLN A 20 -3.90 10.22 -2.77
CA GLN A 20 -2.49 10.12 -2.38
C GLN A 20 -2.06 8.65 -2.30
N GLU A 21 -0.76 8.41 -2.46
CA GLU A 21 -0.18 7.10 -2.16
C GLU A 21 0.09 6.98 -0.65
N GLN A 22 -0.26 5.82 -0.11
CA GLN A 22 0.02 5.43 1.26
C GLN A 22 0.83 4.14 1.21
N ASN A 23 2.10 4.24 1.61
CA ASN A 23 2.96 3.08 1.73
C ASN A 23 2.73 2.48 3.12
N LEU A 24 2.34 1.21 3.14
CA LEU A 24 2.27 0.42 4.35
C LEU A 24 3.52 -0.43 4.40
N THR A 25 4.27 -0.29 5.49
CA THR A 25 5.37 -1.21 5.80
C THR A 25 4.75 -2.60 5.93
N PHE A 26 4.94 -3.41 4.90
CA PHE A 26 4.30 -4.70 4.78
C PHE A 26 5.36 -5.78 4.89
N VAL A 27 5.38 -6.48 6.02
CA VAL A 27 6.27 -7.62 6.20
C VAL A 27 5.63 -8.81 5.50
N ASP A 28 5.76 -8.88 4.17
CA ASP A 28 5.43 -10.10 3.47
C ASP A 28 6.55 -11.12 3.70
N GLN A 29 6.16 -12.32 4.11
CA GLN A 29 7.07 -13.47 4.13
C GLN A 29 7.22 -14.07 2.72
N GLY A 30 6.44 -13.58 1.75
CA GLY A 30 6.51 -13.97 0.35
C GLY A 30 7.81 -13.58 -0.34
N GLU A 31 8.23 -14.43 -1.27
CA GLU A 31 9.45 -14.24 -2.05
C GLU A 31 9.17 -13.43 -3.34
N SER A 32 7.89 -13.17 -3.67
CA SER A 32 7.48 -12.52 -4.93
C SER A 32 6.34 -11.48 -4.77
N LEU A 33 6.31 -10.50 -5.68
CA LEU A 33 5.25 -9.47 -5.73
C LEU A 33 3.84 -10.05 -5.87
N MET A 34 3.70 -11.20 -6.54
CA MET A 34 2.41 -11.87 -6.72
C MET A 34 1.87 -12.42 -5.40
N GLN A 35 2.74 -13.01 -4.57
CA GLN A 35 2.34 -13.50 -3.25
C GLN A 35 1.92 -12.35 -2.34
N CYS A 36 2.66 -11.24 -2.35
CA CYS A 36 2.28 -10.02 -1.63
C CYS A 36 0.90 -9.51 -2.05
N ALA A 37 0.63 -9.43 -3.35
CA ALA A 37 -0.65 -8.95 -3.85
C ALA A 37 -1.83 -9.84 -3.41
N MET A 38 -1.59 -11.16 -3.34
CA MET A 38 -2.57 -12.15 -2.87
C MET A 38 -2.81 -12.06 -1.35
N SER A 39 -1.80 -11.70 -0.56
CA SER A 39 -1.89 -11.56 0.90
C SER A 39 -2.33 -10.17 1.37
N ALA A 40 -2.39 -9.18 0.48
CA ALA A 40 -2.77 -7.79 0.80
C ALA A 40 -4.20 -7.58 1.31
N PRO A 41 -5.27 -8.25 0.83
CA PRO A 41 -6.65 -7.85 1.13
C PRO A 41 -7.02 -7.74 2.62
N PRO A 42 -6.63 -8.66 3.54
CA PRO A 42 -6.88 -8.51 4.97
C PRO A 42 -6.25 -7.24 5.56
N THR A 43 -5.02 -6.92 5.15
CA THR A 43 -4.30 -5.71 5.59
C THR A 43 -4.97 -4.44 5.08
N ILE A 44 -5.47 -4.46 3.84
CA ILE A 44 -6.24 -3.34 3.27
C ILE A 44 -7.53 -3.12 4.07
N ALA A 45 -8.24 -4.20 4.40
CA ALA A 45 -9.48 -4.12 5.18
C ALA A 45 -9.23 -3.52 6.57
N ASP A 46 -8.18 -3.95 7.27
CA ASP A 46 -7.78 -3.38 8.55
C ASP A 46 -7.42 -1.89 8.41
N TRP A 47 -6.66 -1.51 7.39
CA TRP A 47 -6.31 -0.11 7.15
C TRP A 47 -7.55 0.76 6.92
N VAL A 48 -8.51 0.30 6.12
CA VAL A 48 -9.77 1.03 5.85
C VAL A 48 -10.58 1.22 7.13
N ASN A 49 -10.65 0.22 8.00
CA ASN A 49 -11.34 0.33 9.29
C ASN A 49 -10.73 1.42 10.20
N HIS A 50 -9.42 1.64 10.11
CA HIS A 50 -8.72 2.69 10.85
C HIS A 50 -8.77 4.07 10.18
N HIS A 51 -9.20 4.16 8.91
CA HIS A 51 -9.22 5.40 8.13
C HIS A 51 -10.61 5.69 7.54
N PRO A 52 -11.63 5.95 8.37
CA PRO A 52 -13.03 6.05 7.94
C PRO A 52 -13.33 7.23 7.00
N THR A 53 -12.43 8.20 6.89
CA THR A 53 -12.56 9.35 5.99
C THR A 53 -11.88 9.14 4.64
N ARG A 54 -11.30 7.96 4.40
CA ARG A 54 -10.58 7.62 3.18
C ARG A 54 -11.12 6.33 2.57
N PHE A 55 -10.94 6.18 1.26
CA PHE A 55 -11.25 4.95 0.55
C PHE A 55 -10.12 4.57 -0.39
N VAL A 56 -9.87 3.27 -0.52
CA VAL A 56 -8.83 2.72 -1.39
C VAL A 56 -9.40 2.54 -2.79
N VAL A 57 -8.72 3.08 -3.81
CA VAL A 57 -9.13 2.98 -5.23
C VAL A 57 -8.25 2.04 -6.03
N LYS A 58 -7.03 1.80 -5.56
CA LYS A 58 -6.04 0.90 -6.19
C LYS A 58 -5.02 0.47 -5.15
N TRP A 59 -4.45 -0.72 -5.31
CA TRP A 59 -3.29 -1.15 -4.55
C TRP A 59 -2.29 -1.87 -5.46
N ARG A 60 -1.03 -1.90 -5.02
CA ARG A 60 0.04 -2.67 -5.63
C ARG A 60 1.05 -3.07 -4.56
N CYS A 61 1.79 -4.14 -4.83
CA CYS A 61 3.02 -4.42 -4.10
C CYS A 61 4.22 -3.87 -4.87
N GLY A 62 5.20 -3.36 -4.15
CA GLY A 62 6.47 -2.88 -4.70
C GLY A 62 7.63 -3.26 -3.79
N TYR A 63 8.84 -3.08 -4.30
CA TYR A 63 10.01 -3.01 -3.42
C TYR A 63 10.08 -1.59 -2.84
N PRO A 64 10.55 -1.42 -1.59
CA PRO A 64 10.76 -0.10 -1.02
C PRO A 64 11.68 0.66 -1.97
N GLU A 65 11.28 1.88 -2.30
CA GLU A 65 12.19 2.78 -3.00
C GLU A 65 13.41 2.95 -2.07
N GLN A 66 14.56 2.46 -2.53
CA GLN A 66 15.81 2.78 -1.85
C GLN A 66 15.91 4.30 -1.90
N GLU A 67 15.91 4.96 -0.74
CA GLU A 67 16.24 6.37 -0.65
C GLU A 67 17.67 6.52 -1.20
N GLY A 68 17.72 6.82 -2.49
CA GLY A 68 18.85 6.62 -3.38
C GLY A 68 18.53 7.28 -4.71
N LYS A 69 17.94 8.48 -4.64
CA LYS A 69 18.00 9.45 -5.72
C LYS A 69 19.40 10.07 -5.66
N ASP A 70 20.30 9.43 -6.40
CA ASP A 70 21.49 10.00 -7.05
C ASP A 70 22.52 10.74 -6.17
N LEU A 71 23.74 10.19 -6.17
CA LEU A 71 24.99 10.98 -6.20
C LEU A 71 24.99 11.93 -7.40
#